data_AF-A0A565C6B0-F1
#
_entry.id   AF-A0A565C6B0-F1
#
_cell.length_a   1.000
_cell.length_b   1.000
_cell.length_c   1.000
_cell.angle_alpha   90.00
_cell.angle_beta   90.00
_cell.angle_gamma   90.00
#
_symmetry.space_group_name_H-M   'P 1'
#
loop_
_entity.id
_entity.type
_entity.pdbx_description
1 polymer ?
#
loop_
_entity_poly.entity_id
_entity_poly.type
_entity_poly.pdbx_seq_one_letter_code
_entity_poly.pdbx_strand_id
1 'polypeptide(L)'
;MGTSDWQSLPYDRVASVAMKTYKEIFSNHDEEREKTKIAAGALLPHWIIRDLEGRDGGQVAKLQWKRMVDDLKKKWSLTNCIAISDVSGSMAGEPLEVYVALGLLLSELSQEPWKRKMITFSNNPELHFFKGKDLRSKTSFVKRIAWGKNTDFQKVFDFILKVVVDGRLKQEDMIKRGFVFSDMEFDQTSCSLKEWLGNGL
;
A
#
# COMPACT_ATOMS: atom_id res chain seq x y z
N MET A 1 26.70 -24.56 -21.89
CA MET A 1 26.58 -24.80 -20.44
C MET A 1 27.42 -23.75 -19.74
N GLY A 2 26.80 -22.66 -19.28
CA GLY A 2 27.50 -21.56 -18.60
C GLY A 2 27.41 -21.77 -17.10
N THR A 3 28.56 -21.92 -16.44
CA THR A 3 28.71 -22.06 -15.00
C THR A 3 27.98 -20.92 -14.29
N SER A 4 26.95 -21.25 -13.51
CA SER A 4 26.08 -20.25 -12.90
C SER A 4 26.73 -19.70 -11.64
N ASP A 5 27.42 -18.57 -11.75
CA ASP A 5 28.04 -17.85 -10.63
C ASP A 5 26.99 -17.14 -9.74
N TRP A 6 26.09 -17.93 -9.13
CA TRP A 6 25.04 -17.46 -8.21
C TRP A 6 25.62 -16.71 -7.00
N GLN A 7 26.85 -17.05 -6.61
CA GLN A 7 27.56 -16.38 -5.53
C GLN A 7 27.86 -14.90 -5.84
N SER A 8 28.03 -14.55 -7.12
CA SER A 8 28.38 -13.19 -7.55
C SER A 8 27.19 -12.23 -7.65
N LEU A 9 25.95 -12.75 -7.63
CA LEU A 9 24.77 -11.93 -7.89
C LEU A 9 24.51 -10.93 -6.76
N PRO A 10 24.38 -9.62 -7.06
CA PRO A 10 24.03 -8.60 -6.08
C PRO A 10 22.50 -8.58 -5.88
N TYR A 11 21.98 -9.45 -5.00
CA TYR A 11 20.55 -9.54 -4.65
C TYR A 11 19.94 -8.20 -4.19
N ASP A 12 20.77 -7.27 -3.73
CA ASP A 12 20.40 -5.92 -3.33
C ASP A 12 20.08 -4.99 -4.51
N ARG A 13 20.56 -5.32 -5.72
CA ARG A 13 20.38 -4.51 -6.95
C ARG A 13 19.48 -5.17 -7.98
N VAL A 14 18.99 -6.37 -7.71
CA VAL A 14 18.04 -7.07 -8.60
C VAL A 14 16.72 -6.30 -8.60
N ALA A 15 16.26 -5.93 -9.80
CA ALA A 15 14.97 -5.28 -9.98
C ALA A 15 13.83 -6.19 -9.51
N SER A 16 12.76 -5.60 -8.95
CA SER A 16 11.69 -6.39 -8.35
C SER A 16 11.00 -7.34 -9.31
N VAL A 17 10.76 -6.90 -10.54
CA VAL A 17 10.19 -7.73 -11.61
C VAL A 17 11.05 -8.98 -11.87
N ALA A 18 12.39 -8.83 -11.90
CA ALA A 18 13.29 -9.96 -12.10
C ALA A 18 13.28 -10.92 -10.90
N MET A 19 13.21 -10.39 -9.67
CA MET A 19 13.07 -11.21 -8.46
C MET A 19 11.77 -12.04 -8.48
N LYS A 20 10.66 -11.47 -8.96
CA LYS A 20 9.39 -12.20 -9.13
C LYS A 20 9.51 -13.30 -10.19
N THR A 21 10.02 -12.99 -11.37
CA THR A 21 10.05 -13.93 -12.50
C THR A 21 10.92 -15.14 -12.22
N TYR A 22 12.04 -14.95 -11.52
CA TYR A 22 13.04 -16.00 -11.30
C TYR A 22 13.06 -16.54 -9.87
N LYS A 23 12.00 -16.29 -9.10
CA LYS A 23 11.90 -16.67 -7.68
C LYS A 23 12.26 -18.13 -7.44
N GLU A 24 11.71 -19.07 -8.21
CA GLU A 24 12.00 -20.50 -8.03
C GLU A 24 13.48 -20.81 -8.28
N ILE A 25 14.11 -20.11 -9.23
CA ILE A 25 15.52 -20.30 -9.56
C ILE A 25 16.39 -19.76 -8.41
N PHE A 26 16.07 -18.59 -7.87
CA PHE A 26 16.75 -18.03 -6.70
C PHE A 26 16.61 -18.93 -5.47
N SER A 27 15.40 -19.40 -5.18
CA SER A 27 15.15 -20.29 -4.04
C SER A 27 15.85 -21.66 -4.21
N ASN A 28 15.89 -22.23 -5.42
CA ASN A 28 16.55 -23.51 -5.68
C ASN A 28 18.07 -23.45 -5.56
N HIS A 29 18.68 -22.28 -5.81
CA HIS A 29 20.13 -22.13 -5.80
C HIS A 29 20.68 -21.47 -4.53
N ASP A 30 19.93 -20.62 -3.82
CA ASP A 30 20.48 -19.80 -2.73
C ASP A 30 19.43 -19.34 -1.70
N GLU A 31 18.66 -20.30 -1.17
CA GLU A 31 17.54 -20.07 -0.25
C GLU A 31 17.94 -19.23 1.00
N GLU A 32 19.17 -19.40 1.50
CA GLU A 32 19.65 -18.70 2.70
C GLU A 32 20.03 -17.24 2.41
N ARG A 33 20.56 -16.94 1.20
CA ARG A 33 20.86 -15.55 0.80
C ARG A 33 19.62 -14.79 0.39
N GLU A 34 18.59 -15.43 -0.17
CA GLU A 34 17.29 -14.78 -0.37
C GLU A 34 16.72 -14.26 0.95
N LYS A 35 16.82 -15.04 2.03
CA LYS A 35 16.34 -14.68 3.36
C LYS A 35 17.08 -13.49 3.98
N THR A 36 18.38 -13.34 3.67
CA THR A 36 19.28 -12.44 4.41
C THR A 36 19.79 -11.24 3.59
N LYS A 37 19.80 -11.29 2.26
CA LYS A 37 20.45 -10.29 1.39
C LYS A 37 19.55 -9.59 0.37
N ILE A 38 18.28 -9.98 0.21
CA ILE A 38 17.34 -9.23 -0.63
C ILE A 38 17.16 -7.82 -0.07
N ALA A 39 17.42 -6.80 -0.90
CA ALA A 39 17.13 -5.42 -0.52
C ALA A 39 15.62 -5.20 -0.44
N ALA A 40 15.18 -4.39 0.51
CA ALA A 40 13.79 -3.98 0.64
C ALA A 40 13.16 -3.42 -0.65
N GLY A 41 13.96 -2.83 -1.56
CA GLY A 41 13.49 -2.30 -2.84
C GLY A 41 13.34 -3.34 -3.96
N ALA A 42 13.85 -4.56 -3.76
CA ALA A 42 13.77 -5.65 -4.74
C ALA A 42 12.46 -6.44 -4.66
N LEU A 43 11.56 -6.16 -3.71
CA LEU A 43 10.24 -6.79 -3.64
C LEU A 43 9.16 -5.73 -3.41
N LEU A 44 8.03 -5.87 -4.10
CA LEU A 44 6.89 -5.00 -3.88
C LEU A 44 6.14 -5.43 -2.61
N PRO A 45 5.61 -4.49 -1.81
CA PRO A 45 4.94 -4.79 -0.53
C PRO A 45 3.84 -5.86 -0.65
N HIS A 46 3.03 -5.81 -1.70
CA HIS A 46 1.92 -6.76 -1.91
C HIS A 46 2.40 -8.16 -2.28
N TRP A 47 3.56 -8.29 -2.93
CA TRP A 47 4.16 -9.60 -3.19
C TRP A 47 4.67 -10.26 -1.91
N ILE A 48 5.27 -9.48 -1.00
CA ILE A 48 5.68 -9.98 0.31
C ILE A 48 4.46 -10.47 1.09
N ILE A 49 3.36 -9.73 1.06
CA ILE A 49 2.11 -10.13 1.74
C ILE A 49 1.52 -11.39 1.12
N ARG A 50 1.52 -11.51 -0.22
CA ARG A 50 1.03 -12.70 -0.92
C ARG A 50 1.83 -13.96 -0.59
N ASP A 51 3.11 -13.80 -0.27
CA ASP A 51 4.00 -14.90 0.09
C ASP A 51 3.88 -15.37 1.56
N LEU A 52 2.96 -14.79 2.32
CA LEU A 52 2.67 -15.25 3.70
C LEU A 52 2.03 -16.64 3.77
N GLU A 53 1.65 -17.21 2.63
CA GLU A 53 1.14 -18.59 2.50
C GLU A 53 2.19 -19.54 1.88
N GLY A 54 3.45 -19.10 1.77
CA GLY A 54 4.55 -19.88 1.23
C GLY A 54 4.88 -21.15 2.04
N ARG A 55 5.66 -22.05 1.40
CA ARG A 55 6.04 -23.38 1.93
C ARG A 55 6.76 -23.34 3.28
N ASP A 56 7.35 -22.20 3.65
CA ASP A 56 8.07 -21.96 4.90
C ASP A 56 7.17 -21.43 6.05
N GLY A 57 5.85 -21.36 5.82
CA GLY A 57 4.91 -20.73 6.75
C GLY A 57 4.99 -19.20 6.76
N GLY A 58 5.55 -18.59 5.72
CA GLY A 58 5.65 -17.14 5.56
C GLY A 58 6.70 -16.47 6.46
N GLN A 59 7.71 -17.21 6.92
CA GLN A 59 8.78 -16.67 7.76
C GLN A 59 9.68 -15.71 6.97
N VAL A 60 10.07 -16.10 5.76
CA VAL A 60 10.83 -15.26 4.84
C VAL A 60 10.09 -13.96 4.56
N ALA A 61 8.80 -14.06 4.22
CA ALA A 61 7.93 -12.90 3.99
C ALA A 61 7.89 -11.94 5.18
N LYS A 62 7.77 -12.46 6.41
CA LYS A 62 7.80 -11.62 7.63
C LYS A 62 9.13 -10.90 7.82
N LEU A 63 10.25 -11.57 7.56
CA LEU A 63 11.59 -10.97 7.64
C LEU A 63 11.79 -9.89 6.57
N GLN A 64 11.38 -10.18 5.34
CA GLN A 64 11.42 -9.22 4.22
C GLN A 64 10.56 -7.99 4.52
N TRP A 65 9.34 -8.18 5.04
CA TRP A 65 8.48 -7.07 5.45
C TRP A 65 9.12 -6.22 6.55
N LYS A 66 9.64 -6.87 7.61
CA LYS A 66 10.28 -6.16 8.72
C LYS A 66 11.46 -5.32 8.23
N ARG A 67 12.32 -5.90 7.39
CA ARG A 67 13.45 -5.19 6.79
C ARG A 67 13.01 -3.98 5.96
N MET A 68 11.97 -4.15 5.14
CA MET A 68 11.41 -3.06 4.34
C MET A 68 10.93 -1.89 5.20
N VAL A 69 10.19 -2.19 6.27
CA VAL A 69 9.73 -1.16 7.21
C VAL A 69 10.92 -0.49 7.90
N ASP A 70 11.90 -1.26 8.37
CA ASP A 70 13.07 -0.71 9.08
C ASP A 70 13.94 0.17 8.18
N ASP A 71 14.18 -0.23 6.92
CA ASP A 71 14.95 0.53 5.95
C ASP A 71 14.23 1.84 5.56
N LEU A 72 12.91 1.81 5.41
CA LEU A 72 12.11 3.00 5.14
C LEU A 72 12.03 3.93 6.34
N LYS A 73 11.91 3.42 7.57
CA LYS A 73 11.92 4.25 8.79
C LYS A 73 13.23 5.03 8.97
N LYS A 74 14.36 4.44 8.58
CA LYS A 74 15.66 5.13 8.62
C LYS A 74 15.74 6.31 7.65
N LYS A 75 15.08 6.20 6.49
CA LYS A 75 15.12 7.20 5.42
C LYS A 75 13.97 8.20 5.49
N TRP A 76 12.84 7.79 6.07
CA TRP A 76 11.58 8.52 6.00
C TRP A 76 10.88 8.47 7.36
N SER A 77 10.76 9.64 7.98
CA SER A 77 9.87 9.85 9.12
C SER A 77 8.58 10.49 8.60
N LEU A 78 7.52 9.70 8.52
CA LEU A 78 6.19 10.21 8.19
C LEU A 78 5.46 10.61 9.47
N THR A 79 5.26 11.91 9.65
CA THR A 79 4.43 12.44 10.74
C THR A 79 3.06 12.79 10.20
N ASN A 80 2.01 12.43 10.95
CA ASN A 80 0.61 12.75 10.68
C ASN A 80 0.17 12.47 9.24
N CYS A 81 0.41 11.25 8.77
CA CYS A 81 0.04 10.81 7.43
C CYS A 81 -1.10 9.80 7.48
N ILE A 82 -1.99 9.86 6.49
CA ILE A 82 -3.09 8.89 6.33
C ILE A 82 -3.14 8.32 4.90
N ALA A 83 -3.49 7.05 4.80
CA ALA A 83 -3.79 6.39 3.54
C ALA A 83 -5.28 6.49 3.23
N ILE A 84 -5.60 6.89 2.00
CA ILE A 84 -6.95 7.02 1.45
C ILE A 84 -7.03 6.07 0.24
N SER A 85 -8.05 5.19 0.21
CA SER A 85 -8.16 4.15 -0.82
C SER A 85 -9.38 4.27 -1.67
N ASP A 86 -9.19 4.26 -2.98
CA ASP A 86 -10.26 3.88 -3.88
C ASP A 86 -10.75 2.46 -3.56
N VAL A 87 -12.07 2.30 -3.55
CA VAL A 87 -12.77 1.02 -3.34
C VAL A 87 -13.83 0.81 -4.43
N SER A 88 -13.66 1.48 -5.58
CA SER A 88 -14.39 1.25 -6.82
C SER A 88 -14.23 -0.21 -7.29
N GLY A 89 -15.20 -0.72 -8.06
CA GLY A 89 -15.19 -2.10 -8.55
C GLY A 89 -13.93 -2.50 -9.34
N SER A 90 -13.26 -1.53 -9.98
CA SER A 90 -12.03 -1.70 -10.74
C SER A 90 -10.81 -2.00 -9.87
N MET A 91 -10.85 -1.64 -8.59
CA MET A 91 -9.82 -2.00 -7.62
C MET A 91 -9.83 -3.51 -7.29
N ALA A 92 -10.75 -4.31 -7.84
CA ALA A 92 -10.85 -5.75 -7.61
C ALA A 92 -9.61 -6.52 -8.04
N GLY A 93 -9.14 -7.40 -7.16
CA GLY A 93 -7.96 -8.25 -7.41
C GLY A 93 -6.66 -7.58 -6.96
N GLU A 94 -5.65 -7.60 -7.84
CA GLU A 94 -4.30 -7.11 -7.55
C GLU A 94 -4.25 -5.63 -7.10
N PRO A 95 -5.03 -4.68 -7.66
CA PRO A 95 -5.01 -3.29 -7.20
C PRO A 95 -5.38 -3.13 -5.71
N LEU A 96 -6.37 -3.88 -5.23
CA LEU A 96 -6.71 -3.91 -3.80
C LEU A 96 -5.57 -4.49 -2.97
N GLU A 97 -4.92 -5.57 -3.42
CA GLU A 97 -3.76 -6.15 -2.72
C GLU A 97 -2.60 -5.15 -2.62
N VAL A 98 -2.31 -4.44 -3.72
CA VAL A 98 -1.32 -3.36 -3.79
C VAL A 98 -1.64 -2.28 -2.78
N TYR A 99 -2.87 -1.79 -2.78
CA TYR A 99 -3.34 -0.77 -1.84
C TYR A 99 -3.15 -1.23 -0.39
N VAL A 100 -3.62 -2.43 -0.03
CA VAL A 100 -3.54 -2.92 1.35
C VAL A 100 -2.11 -2.93 1.84
N ALA A 101 -1.20 -3.38 0.98
CA ALA A 101 0.20 -3.43 1.30
C ALA A 101 0.79 -2.03 1.51
N LEU A 102 0.45 -1.07 0.64
CA LEU A 102 0.91 0.31 0.75
C LEU A 102 0.28 1.05 1.94
N GLY A 103 -1.02 0.88 2.17
CA GLY A 103 -1.74 1.45 3.30
C GLY A 103 -1.21 0.92 4.63
N LEU A 104 -0.93 -0.39 4.71
CA LEU A 104 -0.30 -0.98 5.89
C LEU A 104 1.13 -0.49 6.09
N LEU A 105 1.91 -0.38 5.01
CA LEU A 105 3.26 0.16 5.05
C LEU A 105 3.26 1.61 5.57
N LEU A 106 2.43 2.48 5.00
CA LEU A 106 2.26 3.86 5.47
C LEU A 106 1.83 3.90 6.94
N SER A 107 0.91 3.03 7.35
CA SER A 107 0.48 2.93 8.74
C SER A 107 1.64 2.55 9.69
N GLU A 108 2.52 1.63 9.28
CA GLU A 108 3.68 1.22 10.10
C GLU A 108 4.78 2.29 10.15
N LEU A 109 4.81 3.19 9.16
CA LEU A 109 5.68 4.37 9.09
C LEU A 109 5.10 5.59 9.81
N SER A 110 3.77 5.66 9.97
CA SER A 110 3.06 6.76 10.61
C SER A 110 3.10 6.67 12.13
N GLN A 111 2.85 7.80 12.78
CA GLN A 111 2.80 7.94 14.24
C GLN A 111 1.36 7.95 14.74
N GLU A 112 1.17 7.72 16.04
CA GLU A 112 -0.11 7.98 16.69
C GLU A 112 -0.48 9.47 16.49
N PRO A 113 -1.77 9.83 16.32
CA PRO A 113 -2.95 8.99 16.42
C PRO A 113 -3.36 8.32 15.09
N TRP A 114 -2.65 8.54 13.99
CA TRP A 114 -3.04 8.09 12.63
C TRP A 114 -2.49 6.72 12.26
N LYS A 115 -1.58 6.20 13.06
CA LYS A 115 -1.04 4.85 12.95
C LYS A 115 -2.17 3.81 12.90
N ARG A 116 -2.01 2.81 12.03
CA ARG A 116 -2.99 1.71 11.83
C ARG A 116 -4.37 2.14 11.39
N LYS A 117 -4.53 3.37 10.89
CA LYS A 117 -5.78 3.86 10.32
C LYS A 117 -5.68 4.02 8.81
N MET A 118 -6.80 3.81 8.14
CA MET A 118 -6.98 4.09 6.72
C MET A 118 -8.40 4.56 6.46
N ILE A 119 -8.61 5.39 5.45
CA ILE A 119 -9.93 5.88 5.06
C ILE A 119 -10.30 5.31 3.70
N THR A 120 -11.54 4.85 3.54
CA THR A 120 -12.08 4.53 2.22
C THR A 120 -12.46 5.79 1.48
N PHE A 121 -12.14 5.80 0.20
CA PHE A 121 -12.46 6.82 -0.76
C PHE A 121 -13.77 6.43 -1.42
N SER A 122 -14.86 6.89 -0.83
CA SER A 122 -16.20 6.66 -1.35
C SER A 122 -17.14 7.79 -0.92
N ASN A 123 -18.38 7.77 -1.43
CA ASN A 123 -19.45 8.69 -1.05
C ASN A 123 -19.85 8.59 0.42
N ASN A 124 -19.46 7.51 1.11
CA ASN A 124 -19.59 7.35 2.56
C ASN A 124 -18.25 6.86 3.12
N PRO A 125 -17.28 7.77 3.35
CA PRO A 125 -15.95 7.40 3.79
C PRO A 125 -16.00 6.75 5.19
N GLU A 126 -15.26 5.66 5.36
CA GLU A 126 -15.18 4.91 6.60
C GLU A 126 -13.73 4.84 7.09
N LEU A 127 -13.55 4.98 8.40
CA LEU A 127 -12.26 4.80 9.06
C LEU A 127 -12.08 3.31 9.39
N HIS A 128 -11.17 2.65 8.68
CA HIS A 128 -10.78 1.28 8.98
C HIS A 128 -9.48 1.22 9.76
N PHE A 129 -9.34 0.13 10.50
CA PHE A 129 -8.19 -0.13 11.36
C PHE A 129 -7.52 -1.43 10.96
N PHE A 130 -6.20 -1.39 10.81
CA PHE A 130 -5.39 -2.59 10.69
C PHE A 130 -5.37 -3.33 12.02
N LYS A 131 -6.28 -4.30 12.18
CA LYS A 131 -6.44 -5.11 13.40
C LYS A 131 -5.55 -6.36 13.34
N GLY A 132 -4.89 -6.69 14.46
CA GLY A 132 -4.13 -7.92 14.61
C GLY A 132 -2.64 -7.71 14.89
N LYS A 133 -2.01 -8.75 15.45
CA LYS A 133 -0.58 -8.73 15.82
C LYS A 133 0.31 -9.05 14.61
N ASP A 134 -0.06 -10.08 13.86
CA ASP A 134 0.70 -10.58 12.71
C ASP A 134 0.27 -9.94 11.38
N LEU A 135 1.19 -9.95 10.41
CA LEU A 135 0.98 -9.37 9.09
C LEU A 135 -0.28 -9.93 8.40
N ARG A 136 -0.51 -11.24 8.53
CA ARG A 136 -1.70 -11.95 8.03
C ARG A 136 -3.00 -11.40 8.63
N SER A 137 -3.03 -11.23 9.95
CA SER A 137 -4.23 -10.74 10.64
C SER A 137 -4.53 -9.30 10.24
N LYS A 138 -3.48 -8.47 10.09
CA LYS A 138 -3.59 -7.07 9.67
C LYS A 138 -4.19 -6.91 8.29
N THR A 139 -4.01 -7.85 7.36
CA THR A 139 -4.54 -7.75 5.99
C THR A 139 -5.89 -8.46 5.80
N SER A 140 -6.29 -9.31 6.75
CA SER A 140 -7.46 -10.18 6.64
C SER A 140 -8.82 -9.46 6.52
N PHE A 141 -8.94 -8.23 7.01
CA PHE A 141 -10.22 -7.50 7.01
C PHE A 141 -10.56 -6.87 5.67
N VAL A 142 -9.59 -6.78 4.76
CA VAL A 142 -9.74 -5.99 3.53
C VAL A 142 -10.66 -6.69 2.53
N LYS A 143 -10.68 -8.03 2.52
CA LYS A 143 -11.65 -8.81 1.74
C LYS A 143 -13.11 -8.53 2.10
N ARG A 144 -13.36 -7.86 3.24
CA ARG A 144 -14.69 -7.52 3.74
C ARG A 144 -15.03 -6.03 3.63
N ILE A 145 -14.15 -5.21 3.07
CA ILE A 145 -14.44 -3.78 2.87
C ILE A 145 -15.53 -3.67 1.80
N ALA A 146 -16.55 -2.86 2.10
CA ALA A 146 -17.65 -2.62 1.17
C ALA A 146 -17.13 -1.78 -0.01
N TRP A 147 -17.40 -2.28 -1.22
CA TRP A 147 -17.06 -1.61 -2.48
C TRP A 147 -18.02 -0.44 -2.70
N GLY A 148 -17.48 0.73 -3.06
CA GLY A 148 -18.25 1.97 -3.25
C GLY A 148 -18.04 2.50 -4.67
N LYS A 149 -19.13 2.85 -5.37
CA LYS A 149 -19.08 3.27 -6.78
C LYS A 149 -18.92 4.78 -7.02
N ASN A 150 -18.75 5.58 -5.97
CA ASN A 150 -18.83 7.04 -6.13
C ASN A 150 -17.83 7.75 -5.24
N THR A 151 -17.16 8.75 -5.80
CA THR A 151 -15.90 9.33 -5.32
C THR A 151 -16.10 10.80 -4.97
N ASP A 152 -15.79 11.19 -3.73
CA ASP A 152 -15.95 12.57 -3.27
C ASP A 152 -14.84 12.97 -2.28
N PHE A 153 -13.91 13.80 -2.73
CA PHE A 153 -12.83 14.35 -1.90
C PHE A 153 -13.34 15.26 -0.78
N GLN A 154 -14.40 16.04 -1.02
CA GLN A 154 -14.93 16.96 -0.01
C GLN A 154 -15.42 16.16 1.20
N LYS A 155 -16.18 15.08 0.97
CA LYS A 155 -16.65 14.20 2.05
C LYS A 155 -15.53 13.53 2.82
N VAL A 156 -14.44 13.18 2.15
CA VAL A 156 -13.26 12.57 2.81
C VAL A 156 -12.57 13.60 3.71
N PHE A 157 -12.42 14.84 3.27
CA PHE A 157 -11.87 15.91 4.10
C PHE A 157 -12.80 16.27 5.26
N ASP A 158 -14.10 16.38 5.03
CA ASP A 158 -15.10 16.60 6.08
C ASP A 158 -15.10 15.47 7.11
N PHE A 159 -14.94 14.23 6.66
CA PHE A 159 -14.83 13.07 7.53
C PHE A 159 -13.54 13.08 8.34
N ILE A 160 -12.41 13.45 7.73
CA ILE A 160 -11.15 13.65 8.45
C ILE A 160 -11.33 14.70 9.56
N LEU A 161 -11.92 15.85 9.24
CA LEU A 161 -12.20 16.91 10.21
C LEU A 161 -13.12 16.41 11.32
N LYS A 162 -14.16 15.65 10.98
CA LYS A 162 -15.05 15.02 11.96
C LYS A 162 -14.28 14.10 12.91
N VAL A 163 -13.40 13.23 12.39
CA VAL A 163 -12.55 12.35 13.21
C VAL A 163 -11.64 13.15 14.13
N VAL A 164 -11.09 14.27 13.65
CA VAL A 164 -10.24 15.18 14.44
C VAL A 164 -11.03 15.82 15.59
N VAL A 165 -12.24 16.32 15.29
CA VAL A 165 -13.13 16.96 16.26
C VAL A 165 -13.64 15.95 17.31
N ASP A 166 -14.16 14.81 16.86
CA ASP A 166 -14.67 13.74 17.73
C ASP A 166 -13.54 13.17 18.61
N GLY A 167 -12.34 13.06 18.04
CA GLY A 167 -11.13 12.61 18.74
C GLY A 167 -10.48 13.67 19.63
N ARG A 168 -10.96 14.92 19.62
CA ARG A 168 -10.37 16.07 20.32
C ARG A 168 -8.86 16.20 20.10
N LEU A 169 -8.43 15.94 18.86
CA LEU A 169 -7.01 15.97 18.52
C LEU A 169 -6.48 17.39 18.59
N LYS A 170 -5.24 17.54 19.05
CA LYS A 170 -4.55 18.82 19.03
C LYS A 170 -4.18 19.19 17.60
N GLN A 171 -3.96 20.47 17.37
CA GLN A 171 -3.49 20.97 16.07
C GLN A 171 -2.15 20.34 15.65
N GLU A 172 -1.29 19.99 16.61
CA GLU A 172 -0.02 19.28 16.34
C GLU A 172 -0.22 17.86 15.79
N ASP A 173 -1.38 17.24 16.07
CA ASP A 173 -1.75 15.89 15.65
C ASP A 173 -2.61 15.87 14.38
N MET A 174 -2.95 17.04 13.80
CA MET A 174 -3.70 17.11 12.54
C MET A 174 -2.93 16.45 11.40
N ILE A 175 -3.66 15.82 10.48
CA ILE A 175 -3.09 15.23 9.26
C ILE A 175 -2.38 16.32 8.46
N LYS A 176 -1.11 16.08 8.15
CA LYS A 176 -0.28 16.96 7.31
C LYS A 176 -0.20 16.47 5.87
N ARG A 177 -0.46 15.18 5.63
CA ARG A 177 -0.36 14.57 4.30
C ARG A 177 -1.33 13.40 4.14
N GLY A 178 -2.16 13.45 3.11
CA GLY A 178 -2.96 12.32 2.64
C GLY A 178 -2.27 11.64 1.46
N PHE A 179 -2.22 10.31 1.48
CA PHE A 179 -1.78 9.49 0.35
C PHE A 179 -3.01 8.82 -0.26
N VAL A 180 -3.36 9.22 -1.47
CA VAL A 180 -4.50 8.66 -2.20
C VAL A 180 -3.99 7.58 -3.12
N PHE A 181 -4.51 6.36 -2.96
CA PHE A 181 -4.28 5.24 -3.87
C PHE A 181 -5.56 5.00 -4.65
N SER A 182 -5.49 5.28 -5.94
CA SER A 182 -6.54 5.00 -6.91
C SER A 182 -5.85 4.39 -8.12
N ASP A 183 -6.57 3.54 -8.85
CA ASP A 183 -6.15 3.07 -10.17
C ASP A 183 -6.19 4.19 -11.22
N MET A 184 -6.59 5.41 -10.83
CA MET A 184 -6.77 6.57 -11.70
C MET A 184 -7.64 6.25 -12.90
N GLU A 185 -8.64 5.38 -12.71
CA GLU A 185 -9.74 5.28 -13.66
C GLU A 185 -10.53 6.60 -13.55
N PHE A 186 -10.03 7.63 -14.25
CA PHE A 186 -10.79 8.81 -14.61
C PHE A 186 -11.88 8.32 -15.57
N ASP A 187 -12.92 7.73 -14.99
CA ASP A 187 -14.13 7.38 -15.72
C ASP A 187 -14.59 8.67 -16.40
N GLN A 188 -14.66 8.62 -17.73
CA GLN A 188 -14.71 9.76 -18.62
C GLN A 188 -15.58 10.90 -18.08
N THR A 189 -14.95 11.99 -17.64
CA THR A 189 -15.64 13.29 -17.64
C THR A 189 -15.79 13.70 -19.10
N SER A 190 -16.84 13.18 -19.74
CA SER A 190 -17.44 13.78 -20.92
C SER A 190 -18.06 15.12 -20.51
N CYS A 191 -17.22 16.09 -20.15
CA CYS A 191 -17.60 17.49 -20.29
C CYS A 191 -17.52 17.79 -21.77
N SER A 192 -18.69 17.72 -22.41
CA SER A 192 -18.94 18.21 -23.75
C SER A 192 -18.25 19.55 -23.98
N LEU A 193 -17.21 19.54 -24.82
CA LEU A 193 -16.54 20.72 -25.33
C LEU A 193 -17.42 21.39 -26.41
N LYS A 194 -18.68 21.71 -26.06
CA LYS A 194 -19.66 22.35 -26.95
C LYS A 194 -20.27 23.64 -26.42
N GLU A 195 -19.93 24.10 -25.22
CA GLU A 195 -20.46 25.36 -24.69
C GLU A 195 -19.50 26.56 -24.74
N TRP A 196 -18.27 26.40 -25.25
CA TRP A 196 -17.32 27.52 -25.44
C TRP A 196 -17.24 28.07 -26.88
N LEU A 197 -18.13 27.62 -27.77
CA LEU A 197 -18.33 28.23 -29.10
C LEU A 197 -19.80 28.61 -29.27
N GLY A 198 -20.30 29.43 -28.36
CA GLY A 198 -21.55 30.16 -28.48
C GLY A 198 -21.29 31.66 -28.47
N ASN A 199 -21.46 32.27 -29.65
CA ASN A 199 -21.86 33.67 -29.88
C ASN A 199 -20.80 34.79 -29.74
N GLY A 200 -20.46 35.35 -30.90
CA GLY A 200 -20.50 36.80 -31.08
C GLY A 200 -19.17 37.56 -31.04
N LEU A 201 -18.49 37.63 -32.19
CA LEU A 201 -18.24 38.86 -32.97
C LEU A 201 -17.47 38.51 -34.25
#